data_AF-Q4L3N9-F1
#
_entry.id   AF-Q4L3N9-F1
#
_cell.length_a   1.000
_cell.length_b   1.000
_cell.length_c   1.000
_cell.angle_alpha   90.00
_cell.angle_beta   90.00
_cell.angle_gamma   90.00
#
_symmetry.space_group_name_H-M   'P 1'
#
loop_
_entity.id
_entity.type
_entity.pdbx_description
1 polymer ?
#
loop_
_entity_poly.entity_id
_entity_poly.type
_entity_poly.pdbx_seq_one_letter_code
_entity_poly.pdbx_strand_id
1 'polypeptide(L)'
;MYVNPLRYTANNTEVTINGTGPNGSTIIDDSTEIKIYKVADDQYLPDSNRIYDYSQYENVTNDYPISVNGDNTAPINFGDINTHYIIKVVSKYQLDSEGNVNIQQWASMVTTNKYYGTDDTAKYGNNITLATSNGNGNGDDTDSDADADADADADSEKENNELPGTGSDEKNGVILGSLFAAIGTLLLGKNRRKINDKK
;
A
#
# COMPACT_ATOMS: atom_id res chain seq x y z
N MET A 1 5.30 1.79 7.11
CA MET A 1 6.61 2.23 6.55
C MET A 1 7.70 1.94 7.56
N TYR A 2 8.90 1.63 7.08
CA TYR A 2 10.07 1.40 7.93
C TYR A 2 10.97 2.64 7.93
N VAL A 3 11.37 3.07 9.11
CA VAL A 3 12.27 4.21 9.33
C VAL A 3 13.61 3.66 9.81
N ASN A 4 14.69 4.09 9.16
CA ASN A 4 16.04 3.61 9.44
C ASN A 4 16.21 2.08 9.48
N PRO A 5 15.64 1.28 8.56
CA PRO A 5 15.70 -0.20 8.63
C PRO A 5 17.13 -0.77 8.58
N LEU A 6 18.10 0.01 8.11
CA LEU A 6 19.53 -0.34 8.07
C LEU A 6 20.27 -0.02 9.37
N ARG A 7 19.60 0.57 10.36
CA ARG A 7 20.11 0.87 11.70
C ARG A 7 21.37 1.73 11.69
N TYR A 8 21.38 2.72 10.80
CA TYR A 8 22.44 3.71 10.80
C TYR A 8 22.29 4.66 11.99
N THR A 9 23.39 5.26 12.42
CA THR A 9 23.36 6.44 13.28
C THR A 9 22.91 7.63 12.46
N ALA A 10 21.62 7.95 12.52
CA ALA A 10 20.97 9.02 11.80
C ALA A 10 20.74 10.22 12.73
N ASN A 11 21.39 11.34 12.43
CA ASN A 11 21.31 12.55 13.27
C ASN A 11 20.20 13.49 12.78
N ASN A 12 19.55 14.17 13.71
CA ASN A 12 18.48 15.14 13.44
C ASN A 12 17.46 14.61 12.42
N THR A 13 16.93 13.41 12.71
CA THR A 13 16.04 12.68 11.82
C THR A 13 14.64 13.26 11.88
N GLU A 14 14.11 13.66 10.73
CA GLU A 14 12.70 14.00 10.56
C GLU A 14 12.07 13.10 9.48
N VAL A 15 10.88 12.57 9.76
CA VAL A 15 10.08 11.85 8.77
C VAL A 15 8.82 12.64 8.50
N THR A 16 8.60 13.01 7.23
CA THR A 16 7.39 13.68 6.78
C THR A 16 6.51 12.69 6.03
N ILE A 17 5.30 12.46 6.52
CA ILE A 17 4.24 11.80 5.76
C ILE A 17 3.58 12.85 4.87
N ASN A 18 3.43 12.58 3.58
CA ASN A 18 2.91 13.55 2.61
C ASN A 18 1.80 12.91 1.79
N GLY A 19 0.60 13.49 1.86
CA GLY A 19 -0.56 13.04 1.10
C GLY A 19 -0.58 13.52 -0.35
N THR A 20 0.34 14.38 -0.77
CA THR A 20 0.42 14.91 -2.13
C THR A 20 1.53 14.21 -2.91
N GLY A 21 1.13 13.42 -3.90
CA GLY A 21 2.04 12.78 -4.85
C GLY A 21 2.00 13.43 -6.25
N PRO A 22 2.92 13.07 -7.15
CA PRO A 22 2.94 13.60 -8.52
C PRO A 22 1.72 13.24 -9.37
N ASN A 23 1.08 12.09 -9.10
CA ASN A 23 0.00 11.55 -9.95
C ASN A 23 -1.26 11.19 -9.15
N GLY A 24 -1.29 11.50 -7.85
CA GLY A 24 -2.38 11.10 -6.97
C GLY A 24 -2.21 11.67 -5.57
N SER A 25 -3.19 11.44 -4.70
CA SER A 25 -3.15 11.94 -3.34
C SER A 25 -3.90 11.08 -2.33
N THR A 26 -3.56 11.28 -1.07
CA THR A 26 -4.35 10.97 0.13
C THR A 26 -4.62 12.26 0.90
N ILE A 27 -5.46 12.16 1.93
CA ILE A 27 -5.79 13.25 2.84
C ILE A 27 -5.12 12.96 4.17
N ILE A 28 -4.23 13.87 4.56
CA ILE A 28 -3.54 13.94 5.85
C ILE A 28 -4.13 15.14 6.59
N ASP A 29 -5.07 14.85 7.49
CA ASP A 29 -5.73 15.80 8.38
C ASP A 29 -5.74 15.26 9.83
N ASP A 30 -6.39 15.98 10.75
CA ASP A 30 -6.52 15.59 12.16
C ASP A 30 -7.22 14.24 12.39
N SER A 31 -7.88 13.68 11.37
CA SER A 31 -8.49 12.35 11.43
C SER A 31 -7.54 11.22 11.01
N THR A 32 -6.30 11.55 10.60
CA THR A 32 -5.27 10.59 10.23
C THR A 32 -4.76 9.85 11.46
N GLU A 33 -4.87 8.52 11.49
CA GLU A 33 -4.28 7.72 12.55
C GLU A 33 -2.81 7.45 12.23
N ILE A 34 -1.90 7.92 13.08
CA ILE A 34 -0.47 7.64 12.99
C ILE A 34 -0.02 6.97 14.27
N LYS A 35 0.60 5.79 14.14
CA LYS A 35 1.20 5.04 15.24
C LYS A 35 2.65 4.74 14.95
N ILE A 36 3.50 4.90 15.96
CA ILE A 36 4.94 4.71 15.88
C ILE A 36 5.34 3.58 16.82
N TYR A 37 6.11 2.64 16.29
CA TYR A 37 6.60 1.50 17.03
C TYR A 37 8.12 1.44 16.92
N LYS A 38 8.80 1.29 18.06
CA LYS A 38 10.22 1.03 18.12
C LYS A 38 10.45 -0.46 17.97
N VAL A 39 11.49 -0.81 17.21
CA VAL A 39 11.85 -2.20 16.95
C VAL A 39 13.14 -2.53 17.70
N ALA A 40 13.18 -3.66 18.39
CA ALA A 40 14.35 -4.04 19.16
C ALA A 40 15.53 -4.42 18.26
N ASP A 41 16.75 -4.33 18.80
CA ASP A 41 17.99 -4.58 18.05
C ASP A 41 18.11 -6.04 17.58
N ASP A 42 17.48 -7.00 18.24
CA ASP A 42 17.45 -8.41 17.84
C ASP A 42 16.26 -8.76 16.94
N GLN A 43 15.35 -7.81 16.69
CA GLN A 43 14.17 -8.00 15.86
C GLN A 43 14.39 -7.58 14.41
N TYR A 44 14.03 -8.48 13.50
CA TYR A 44 14.03 -8.25 12.06
C TYR A 44 12.66 -7.80 11.57
N LEU A 45 12.66 -6.89 10.61
CA LEU A 45 11.45 -6.48 9.90
C LEU A 45 11.21 -7.41 8.71
N PRO A 46 9.99 -7.87 8.48
CA PRO A 46 9.70 -8.73 7.34
C PRO A 46 9.86 -7.97 6.02
N ASP A 47 10.51 -8.61 5.05
CA ASP A 47 10.76 -8.06 3.71
C ASP A 47 9.46 -7.75 2.93
N SER A 48 8.35 -8.37 3.34
CA SER A 48 7.01 -8.09 2.80
C SER A 48 6.53 -6.66 3.05
N ASN A 49 7.21 -5.91 3.92
CA ASN A 49 6.81 -4.56 4.37
C ASN A 49 5.40 -4.53 4.99
N ARG A 50 4.93 -5.69 5.47
CA ARG A 50 3.62 -5.87 6.11
C ARG A 50 3.78 -6.52 7.47
N ILE A 51 3.27 -5.83 8.49
CA ILE A 51 3.20 -6.31 9.85
C ILE A 51 1.79 -6.85 10.11
N TYR A 52 1.70 -8.11 10.53
CA TYR A 52 0.42 -8.74 10.87
C TYR A 52 0.08 -8.62 12.36
N ASP A 53 1.10 -8.68 13.21
CA ASP A 53 0.97 -8.51 14.65
C ASP A 53 1.88 -7.36 15.11
N TYR A 54 1.28 -6.28 15.57
CA TYR A 54 1.99 -5.11 16.08
C TYR A 54 2.33 -5.21 17.57
N SER A 55 1.74 -6.16 18.30
CA SER A 55 1.95 -6.29 19.76
C SER A 55 3.38 -6.68 20.14
N GLN A 56 4.14 -7.23 19.19
CA GLN A 56 5.55 -7.58 19.35
C GLN A 56 6.51 -6.38 19.33
N TYR A 57 6.02 -5.17 19.00
CA TYR A 57 6.83 -3.96 18.94
C TYR A 57 6.40 -2.96 20.02
N GLU A 58 7.36 -2.21 20.54
CA GLU A 58 7.12 -1.20 21.58
C GLU A 58 6.39 0.01 20.97
N ASN A 59 5.18 0.31 21.46
CA ASN A 59 4.44 1.49 21.00
C ASN A 59 4.98 2.74 21.68
N VAL A 60 5.61 3.61 20.89
CA VAL A 60 6.27 4.86 21.31
C VAL A 60 5.56 6.08 20.71
N THR A 61 4.31 5.94 20.27
CA THR A 61 3.57 7.01 19.58
C THR A 61 3.54 8.31 20.39
N ASN A 62 3.41 8.23 21.71
CA ASN A 62 3.31 9.39 22.59
C ASN A 62 4.65 10.09 22.84
N ASP A 63 5.78 9.45 22.52
CA ASP A 63 7.11 10.02 22.69
C ASP A 63 7.47 10.98 21.54
N TYR A 64 6.71 10.92 20.45
CA TYR A 64 6.90 11.71 19.24
C TYR A 64 5.61 12.48 18.94
N PRO A 65 5.48 13.73 19.42
CA PRO A 65 4.34 14.57 19.10
C PRO A 65 4.16 14.71 17.58
N ILE A 66 2.95 14.48 17.10
CA ILE A 66 2.61 14.53 15.69
C ILE A 66 1.68 15.72 15.47
N SER A 67 2.12 16.65 14.64
CA SER A 67 1.28 17.76 14.19
C SER A 67 0.94 17.54 12.73
N VAL A 68 -0.35 17.49 12.42
CA VAL A 68 -0.79 17.51 11.03
C VAL A 68 -0.78 18.96 10.57
N ASN A 69 -0.01 19.22 9.54
CA ASN A 69 0.10 20.53 8.94
C ASN A 69 -1.03 20.72 7.92
N GLY A 70 -1.53 21.95 7.79
CA GLY A 70 -2.58 22.30 6.82
C GLY A 70 -2.16 22.19 5.34
N ASP A 71 -0.95 21.72 5.06
CA ASP A 71 -0.39 21.50 3.72
C ASP A 71 -0.45 20.01 3.29
N ASN A 72 -1.31 19.21 3.92
CA ASN A 72 -1.50 17.79 3.66
C ASN A 72 -0.25 16.95 4.04
N THR A 73 0.46 17.37 5.09
CA THR A 73 1.63 16.67 5.62
C THR A 73 1.57 16.45 7.12
N ALA A 74 2.32 15.47 7.61
CA ALA A 74 2.54 15.24 9.04
C ALA A 74 4.03 14.96 9.28
N PRO A 75 4.83 15.98 9.66
CA PRO A 75 6.22 15.79 10.08
C PRO A 75 6.31 15.16 11.47
N ILE A 76 7.30 14.31 11.66
CA ILE A 76 7.58 13.58 12.89
C ILE A 76 9.08 13.71 13.16
N ASN A 77 9.45 14.39 14.25
CA ASN A 77 10.84 14.59 14.62
C ASN A 77 11.30 13.43 15.52
N PHE A 78 12.21 12.61 15.00
CA PHE A 78 12.82 11.50 15.72
C PHE A 78 14.10 11.91 16.47
N GLY A 79 14.69 13.07 16.15
CA GLY A 79 15.98 13.49 16.67
C GLY A 79 17.11 12.55 16.23
N ASP A 80 18.10 12.36 17.11
CA ASP A 80 19.19 11.44 16.86
C ASP A 80 18.75 10.01 17.15
N ILE A 81 18.82 9.13 16.16
CA ILE A 81 18.44 7.71 16.28
C ILE A 81 19.54 6.79 15.77
N ASN A 82 19.64 5.62 16.39
CA ASN A 82 20.50 4.51 15.96
C ASN A 82 19.73 3.19 15.83
N THR A 83 18.41 3.23 16.00
CA THR A 83 17.49 2.10 15.92
C THR A 83 16.47 2.33 14.81
N HIS A 84 15.68 1.31 14.50
CA HIS A 84 14.66 1.29 13.46
C HIS A 84 13.26 1.37 14.05
N TYR A 85 12.35 1.99 13.30
CA TYR A 85 10.97 2.19 13.70
C TYR A 85 10.01 1.74 12.59
N ILE A 86 8.79 1.42 13.00
CA ILE A 86 7.66 1.23 12.10
C ILE A 86 6.70 2.39 12.32
N ILE A 87 6.33 3.08 11.25
CA ILE A 87 5.20 4.01 11.27
C ILE A 87 4.03 3.35 10.53
N LYS A 88 2.90 3.21 11.23
CA LYS A 88 1.61 2.80 10.66
C LYS A 88 0.77 4.05 10.46
N VAL A 89 0.31 4.26 9.23
CA VAL A 89 -0.53 5.41 8.86
C VAL A 89 -1.85 4.89 8.30
N VAL A 90 -2.96 5.41 8.80
CA VAL A 90 -4.30 5.24 8.23
C VAL A 90 -4.81 6.62 7.85
N SER A 91 -4.76 6.93 6.56
CA SER A 91 -5.21 8.18 5.95
C SER A 91 -6.48 7.96 5.12
N LYS A 92 -7.14 9.06 4.74
CA LYS A 92 -8.30 9.04 3.86
C LYS A 92 -7.91 9.30 2.40
N TYR A 93 -8.85 9.07 1.49
CA TYR A 93 -8.75 9.47 0.10
C TYR A 93 -10.13 9.94 -0.38
N GLN A 94 -10.16 10.66 -1.51
CA GLN A 94 -11.40 11.11 -2.14
C GLN A 94 -11.48 10.63 -3.59
N LEU A 95 -12.68 10.26 -4.03
CA LEU A 95 -12.97 10.00 -5.43
C LEU A 95 -13.16 11.34 -6.18
N ASP A 96 -12.87 11.37 -7.47
CA ASP A 96 -13.25 12.48 -8.36
C ASP A 96 -14.74 12.42 -8.74
N SER A 97 -15.20 13.41 -9.51
CA SER A 97 -16.60 13.51 -9.96
C SER A 97 -17.03 12.35 -10.85
N GLU A 98 -16.08 11.68 -11.49
CA GLU A 98 -16.30 10.52 -12.36
C GLU A 98 -16.18 9.20 -11.57
N GLY A 99 -15.92 9.25 -10.26
CA GLY A 99 -15.76 8.10 -9.39
C GLY A 99 -14.37 7.44 -9.46
N ASN A 100 -13.42 8.00 -10.20
CA ASN A 100 -12.05 7.50 -10.23
C ASN A 100 -11.26 8.01 -9.02
N VAL A 101 -10.18 7.32 -8.70
CA VAL A 101 -9.23 7.81 -7.71
C VAL A 101 -7.82 7.34 -8.03
N ASN A 102 -6.88 8.27 -7.95
CA ASN A 102 -5.45 7.98 -7.96
C ASN A 102 -4.92 8.10 -6.53
N ILE A 103 -4.90 6.98 -5.81
CA ILE A 103 -4.44 6.97 -4.41
C ILE A 103 -2.92 6.85 -4.41
N GLN A 104 -2.26 7.91 -3.92
CA GLN A 104 -0.81 7.95 -3.79
C GLN A 104 -0.43 8.65 -2.48
N GLN A 105 0.53 8.08 -1.76
CA GLN A 105 1.08 8.68 -0.54
C GLN A 105 2.59 8.54 -0.50
N TRP A 106 3.26 9.57 -0.02
CA TRP A 106 4.71 9.64 0.08
C TRP A 106 5.18 9.76 1.51
N ALA A 107 6.43 9.36 1.73
CA ALA A 107 7.18 9.66 2.93
C ALA A 107 8.57 10.17 2.53
N SER A 108 9.09 11.14 3.27
CA SER A 108 10.48 11.57 3.18
C SER A 108 11.15 11.49 4.54
N MET A 109 12.33 10.92 4.59
CA MET A 109 13.22 10.95 5.75
C MET A 109 14.36 11.91 5.45
N VAL A 110 14.53 12.90 6.31
CA VAL A 110 15.63 13.87 6.27
C VAL A 110 16.53 13.61 7.48
N THR A 111 17.84 13.64 7.27
CA THR A 111 18.84 13.54 8.33
C THR A 111 19.95 14.54 8.08
N THR A 112 20.56 15.07 9.13
CA THR A 112 21.72 15.95 8.99
C THR A 112 23.01 15.14 8.81
N ASN A 113 23.72 15.42 7.73
CA ASN A 113 25.03 14.88 7.46
C ASN A 113 26.08 15.48 8.42
N LYS A 114 26.59 14.67 9.33
CA LYS A 114 27.55 15.10 10.36
C LYS A 114 28.85 15.70 9.80
N TYR A 115 29.27 15.31 8.60
CA TYR A 115 30.55 15.77 8.02
C TYR A 115 30.44 17.12 7.32
N TYR A 116 29.28 17.40 6.71
CA TYR A 116 29.10 18.58 5.86
C TYR A 116 28.09 19.60 6.41
N GLY A 117 27.35 19.25 7.46
CA GLY A 117 26.28 20.09 8.01
C GLY A 117 25.13 20.33 7.02
N THR A 118 24.97 19.43 6.05
CA THR A 118 23.93 19.47 5.02
C THR A 118 22.87 18.41 5.28
N ASP A 119 21.67 18.59 4.74
CA ASP A 119 20.63 17.60 4.85
C ASP A 119 20.72 16.56 3.72
N ASP A 120 20.64 15.29 4.10
CA ASP A 120 20.45 14.16 3.19
C ASP A 120 18.98 13.72 3.25
N THR A 121 18.39 13.38 2.11
CA THR A 121 16.97 13.02 2.00
C THR A 121 16.79 11.70 1.27
N ALA A 122 16.02 10.79 1.87
CA ALA A 122 15.48 9.61 1.21
C ALA A 122 13.96 9.74 1.09
N LYS A 123 13.39 9.38 -0.06
CA LYS A 123 11.95 9.45 -0.32
C LYS A 123 11.41 8.12 -0.80
N TYR A 124 10.17 7.82 -0.43
CA TYR A 124 9.46 6.63 -0.89
C TYR A 124 7.99 6.98 -1.14
N GLY A 125 7.42 6.48 -2.23
CA GLY A 125 6.03 6.70 -2.61
C GLY A 125 5.34 5.39 -2.95
N ASN A 126 4.09 5.25 -2.52
CA ASN A 126 3.24 4.12 -2.84
C ASN A 126 2.02 4.57 -3.63
N ASN A 127 1.60 3.73 -4.57
CA ASN A 127 0.37 3.89 -5.34
C ASN A 127 -0.53 2.67 -5.10
N ILE A 128 -1.84 2.84 -5.24
CA ILE A 128 -2.77 1.71 -5.30
C ILE A 128 -2.98 1.30 -6.76
N THR A 129 -2.95 -0.01 -7.02
CA THR A 129 -3.22 -0.59 -8.35
C THR A 129 -4.31 -1.64 -8.21
N LEU A 130 -5.48 -1.39 -8.81
CA LEU A 130 -6.58 -2.35 -8.80
C LEU A 130 -6.51 -3.23 -10.04
N ALA A 131 -6.80 -4.52 -9.86
CA ALA A 131 -7.04 -5.46 -10.94
C ALA A 131 -8.45 -6.03 -10.78
N THR A 132 -9.21 -6.08 -11.87
CA THR A 132 -10.54 -6.67 -11.91
C THR A 132 -10.50 -7.99 -12.66
N SER A 133 -11.33 -8.94 -12.25
CA SER A 133 -11.56 -10.19 -12.97
C SER A 133 -13.00 -10.22 -13.42
N ASN A 134 -13.24 -10.69 -14.64
CA ASN A 134 -14.57 -10.98 -15.16
C ASN A 134 -14.66 -12.45 -15.58
N GLY A 135 -15.87 -12.99 -15.53
CA GLY A 135 -16.17 -14.34 -15.97
C GLY A 135 -17.48 -14.29 -16.74
N ASN A 136 -17.42 -14.54 -18.04
CA ASN A 136 -18.59 -14.59 -18.91
C ASN A 136 -18.71 -16.01 -19.45
N GLY A 137 -19.87 -16.64 -19.26
CA GLY A 137 -20.22 -17.92 -19.83
C GLY A 137 -21.48 -17.76 -20.70
N ASN A 138 -21.51 -18.44 -21.83
CA ASN A 138 -22.70 -18.56 -22.67
C ASN A 138 -22.89 -20.05 -22.98
N GLY A 139 -24.10 -20.57 -22.75
CA GLY A 139 -24.49 -21.93 -23.11
C GLY A 139 -25.70 -21.86 -24.03
N ASP A 140 -25.69 -22.69 -25.07
CA ASP A 140 -26.86 -22.90 -25.93
C ASP A 140 -27.47 -24.25 -25.55
N ASP A 141 -28.77 -24.26 -25.27
CA ASP A 141 -29.50 -25.48 -24.93
C ASP A 141 -29.98 -26.12 -26.23
N THR A 142 -29.10 -26.89 -26.88
CA THR A 142 -29.49 -27.71 -28.03
C THR A 142 -30.04 -29.06 -27.55
N ASP A 143 -31.04 -29.04 -26.67
CA ASP A 143 -32.05 -30.09 -26.64
C ASP A 143 -33.17 -29.67 -27.60
N SER A 144 -32.81 -29.56 -28.89
CA SER A 144 -33.82 -29.59 -29.93
C SER A 144 -34.29 -31.02 -29.99
N ASP A 145 -35.40 -31.28 -29.30
CA ASP A 145 -36.26 -32.45 -29.42
C ASP A 145 -36.13 -33.05 -30.82
N ALA A 146 -35.27 -34.05 -30.96
CA ALA A 146 -35.23 -34.93 -32.12
C ALA A 146 -36.34 -35.98 -31.95
N ASP A 147 -37.54 -35.52 -31.60
CA ASP A 147 -38.78 -36.29 -31.70
C ASP A 147 -39.21 -36.24 -33.17
N ALA A 148 -38.44 -36.95 -33.99
CA ALA A 148 -38.85 -37.39 -35.32
C ALA A 148 -38.60 -38.90 -35.41
N ASP A 149 -39.42 -39.61 -34.62
CA ASP A 149 -39.94 -40.97 -34.76
C ASP A 149 -39.04 -42.15 -35.18
N ALA A 150 -39.21 -43.22 -34.39
CA ALA A 150 -39.11 -44.64 -34.76
C ALA A 150 -37.70 -45.23 -34.87
N ASP A 151 -37.25 -45.90 -33.81
CA ASP A 151 -37.38 -47.36 -33.72
C ASP A 151 -36.98 -47.88 -32.34
N ALA A 152 -37.68 -48.94 -31.93
CA ALA A 152 -37.46 -49.68 -30.71
C ALA A 152 -36.05 -50.29 -30.66
N ASP A 153 -35.38 -50.17 -29.51
CA ASP A 153 -34.94 -51.30 -28.68
C ASP A 153 -33.80 -50.92 -27.72
N ALA A 154 -33.93 -51.45 -26.50
CA ALA A 154 -33.01 -51.56 -25.37
C ALA A 154 -31.50 -51.30 -25.62
N ASP A 155 -30.87 -50.46 -24.78
CA ASP A 155 -30.11 -50.94 -23.62
C ASP A 155 -29.62 -49.79 -22.73
N SER A 156 -29.60 -50.04 -21.43
CA SER A 156 -29.23 -49.09 -20.39
C SER A 156 -27.72 -49.06 -20.14
N GLU A 157 -27.00 -47.99 -20.48
CA GLU A 157 -25.68 -47.69 -19.90
C GLU A 157 -25.41 -46.17 -19.73
N LYS A 158 -25.59 -45.72 -18.48
CA LYS A 158 -24.61 -44.99 -17.65
C LYS A 158 -23.83 -43.79 -18.25
N GLU A 159 -24.14 -42.59 -17.78
CA GLU A 159 -23.12 -41.61 -17.36
C GLU A 159 -23.69 -40.57 -16.38
N ASN A 160 -23.17 -40.57 -15.15
CA ASN A 160 -23.45 -39.58 -14.13
C ASN A 160 -22.48 -38.39 -14.26
N ASN A 161 -22.69 -37.55 -15.26
CA ASN A 161 -22.01 -36.25 -15.36
C ASN A 161 -22.90 -35.16 -14.75
N GLU A 162 -23.11 -35.21 -13.43
CA GLU A 162 -23.54 -34.02 -12.71
C GLU A 162 -22.35 -33.06 -12.64
N LEU A 163 -22.39 -32.01 -13.45
CA LEU A 163 -21.49 -30.88 -13.34
C LEU A 163 -21.62 -30.26 -11.94
N PRO A 164 -20.53 -29.83 -11.29
CA PRO A 164 -20.64 -29.12 -10.03
C PRO A 164 -21.43 -27.83 -10.26
N GLY A 165 -22.54 -27.68 -9.53
CA GLY A 165 -23.39 -26.49 -9.62
C GLY A 165 -22.59 -25.23 -9.32
N THR A 166 -22.39 -24.38 -10.32
CA THR A 166 -21.85 -23.04 -10.10
C THR A 166 -22.99 -22.15 -9.65
N GLY A 167 -23.10 -21.97 -8.34
CA GLY A 167 -24.11 -21.12 -7.72
C GLY A 167 -24.14 -19.73 -8.35
N SER A 168 -25.26 -19.44 -9.02
CA SER A 168 -25.63 -18.10 -9.45
C SER A 168 -26.33 -17.40 -8.28
N ASP A 169 -25.54 -16.78 -7.42
CA ASP A 169 -26.02 -15.66 -6.62
C ASP A 169 -25.50 -14.39 -7.29
N GLU A 170 -26.38 -13.67 -7.97
CA GLU A 170 -26.16 -12.27 -8.32
C GLU A 170 -25.92 -11.48 -7.02
N LYS A 171 -24.64 -11.27 -6.72
CA LYS A 171 -24.21 -10.18 -5.86
C LYS A 171 -23.23 -9.36 -6.66
N ASN A 172 -23.67 -8.18 -7.06
CA ASN A 172 -22.82 -7.04 -7.42
C ASN A 172 -21.98 -6.66 -6.19
N GLY A 173 -21.04 -7.51 -5.82
CA GLY A 173 -20.07 -7.32 -4.77
C GLY A 173 -18.72 -7.35 -5.43
N VAL A 174 -18.17 -6.17 -5.71
CA VAL A 174 -16.76 -6.03 -6.06
C VAL A 174 -15.97 -6.67 -4.92
N ILE A 175 -15.45 -7.88 -5.14
CA ILE A 175 -14.54 -8.53 -4.21
C ILE A 175 -13.25 -7.71 -4.28
N LEU A 176 -13.07 -6.79 -3.33
CA LEU A 176 -11.83 -6.06 -3.11
C LEU A 176 -10.78 -7.04 -2.57
N GLY A 177 -10.26 -7.87 -3.48
CA GLY A 177 -9.15 -8.79 -3.23
C GLY A 177 -7.92 -7.99 -2.82
N SER A 178 -7.28 -8.45 -1.75
CA SER A 178 -6.10 -7.86 -1.11
C SER A 178 -5.08 -7.31 -2.11
N LEU A 179 -4.88 -5.98 -2.04
CA LEU A 179 -3.87 -5.26 -2.79
C LEU A 179 -2.45 -5.67 -2.38
N PHE A 180 -1.66 -6.14 -3.34
CA PHE A 180 -0.24 -6.39 -3.19
C PHE A 180 0.52 -5.07 -3.01
N ALA A 181 1.41 -5.00 -2.02
CA ALA A 181 2.36 -3.91 -1.87
C ALA A 181 3.31 -3.91 -3.08
N ALA A 182 3.10 -2.97 -4.00
CA ALA A 182 4.01 -2.77 -5.12
C ALA A 182 5.33 -2.19 -4.60
N ILE A 183 6.44 -2.82 -5.01
CA ILE A 183 7.82 -2.39 -4.75
C ILE A 183 7.99 -0.96 -5.29
N GLY A 184 7.99 0.05 -4.41
CA GLY A 184 8.21 1.44 -4.74
C GLY A 184 9.64 1.73 -5.23
N THR A 185 9.75 2.70 -6.14
CA THR A 185 11.01 3.15 -6.74
C THR A 185 11.74 4.13 -5.81
N LEU A 186 13.01 3.84 -5.48
CA LEU A 186 13.88 4.73 -4.72
C LEU A 186 14.55 5.75 -5.66
N LEU A 187 14.16 7.02 -5.58
CA LEU A 187 14.80 8.11 -6.33
C LEU A 187 15.77 8.87 -5.41
N LEU A 188 17.09 8.68 -5.60
CA LEU A 188 18.12 9.50 -4.95
C LEU A 188 18.35 10.79 -5.75
N GLY A 189 17.87 11.93 -5.24
CA GLY A 189 18.15 13.24 -5.80
C GLY A 189 19.35 13.91 -5.11
N LYS A 190 20.48 14.08 -5.82
CA LYS A 190 21.65 14.82 -5.31
C LYS A 190 21.60 16.27 -5.80
N ASN A 191 21.24 17.21 -4.92
CA ASN A 191 21.27 18.64 -5.24
C ASN A 191 22.72 19.17 -5.16
N ARG A 192 23.32 19.50 -6.31
CA ARG A 192 24.55 20.31 -6.38
C ARG A 192 24.17 21.79 -6.33
N ARG A 193 24.48 22.50 -5.24
CA ARG A 193 24.39 23.97 -5.21
C ARG A 193 25.61 24.58 -5.94
N LYS A 194 25.35 25.58 -6.79
CA LYS A 194 26.38 26.41 -7.42
C LYS A 194 27.01 27.32 -6.36
N ILE A 195 28.33 27.30 -6.26
CA ILE A 195 29.11 28.27 -5.50
C ILE A 195 29.13 29.55 -6.34
N ASN A 196 28.59 30.64 -5.78
CA ASN A 196 28.77 31.97 -6.36
C ASN A 196 30.11 32.51 -5.85
N ASP A 197 31.11 32.54 -6.73
CA ASP A 197 32.36 33.27 -6.47
C ASP A 197 32.06 34.76 -6.48
N LYS A 198 32.22 35.41 -5.33
CA LYS A 198 32.29 36.86 -5.22
C LYS A 198 33.70 37.31 -5.58
N LYS A 199 33.80 38.29 -6.49
CA LYS A 199 34.90 39.25 -6.50
C LYS A 199 34.35 40.64 -6.80
#